data_AF-A0A935CSP9-F1
#
_entry.id   AF-A0A935CSP9-F1
#
_cell.length_a   1.000
_cell.length_b   1.000
_cell.length_c   1.000
_cell.angle_alpha   90.00
_cell.angle_beta   90.00
_cell.angle_gamma   90.00
#
_symmetry.space_group_name_H-M   'P 1'
#
loop_
_entity.id
_entity.type
_entity.pdbx_description
1 polymer ?
#
loop_
_entity_poly.entity_id
_entity_poly.type
_entity_poly.pdbx_seq_one_letter_code
_entity_poly.pdbx_strand_id
1 'polypeptide(L)'
;MAQAGEALALLKDVAPPTFGSKTGINEFFHFDSAKAAEWGIEPEFLFPLLKSPGDSDRIPVDEGELKLKVFVCRLTKDELRAVGKLNALRYIEWGEQRVFASGAQTGQTWPHGAEVKGRKPGWQCCLSIGAAGPTLCQRIRRTPPSQVQRSR
;
A
#
# COMPACT_ATOMS: atom_id res chain seq x y z
N MET A 1 21.01 32.13 10.71
CA MET A 1 21.35 30.68 10.69
C MET A 1 22.19 30.30 11.92
N ALA A 2 21.90 30.90 13.09
CA ALA A 2 22.67 30.66 14.30
C ALA A 2 21.92 29.66 15.17
N GLN A 3 22.66 28.66 15.67
CA GLN A 3 22.28 27.71 16.72
C GLN A 3 21.44 26.49 16.31
N ALA A 4 21.95 25.68 15.38
CA ALA A 4 21.72 24.25 15.47
C ALA A 4 22.79 23.68 16.42
N GLY A 5 22.38 23.26 17.62
CA GLY A 5 23.30 22.70 18.62
C GLY A 5 24.03 21.46 18.11
N GLU A 6 25.14 21.09 18.76
CA GLU A 6 26.06 19.99 18.40
C GLU A 6 25.43 18.57 18.32
N ALA A 7 24.11 18.45 18.36
CA ALA A 7 23.35 17.21 18.25
C ALA A 7 22.73 17.01 16.85
N LEU A 8 23.49 17.28 15.79
CA LEU A 8 23.09 16.91 14.43
C LEU A 8 23.53 15.46 14.16
N ALA A 9 22.58 14.63 13.71
CA ALA A 9 22.84 13.27 13.28
C ALA A 9 22.40 13.12 11.81
N LEU A 10 23.05 12.22 11.07
CA LEU A 10 22.63 11.98 9.69
C LEU A 10 21.29 11.24 9.70
N LEU A 11 20.40 11.58 8.76
CA LEU A 11 19.06 10.97 8.69
C LEU A 11 19.15 9.44 8.58
N LYS A 12 20.13 8.92 7.84
CA LYS A 12 20.38 7.47 7.73
C LYS A 12 20.66 6.78 9.06
N ASP A 13 21.20 7.50 10.05
CA ASP A 13 21.60 6.96 11.35
C ASP A 13 20.40 6.93 12.34
N VAL A 14 19.42 7.82 12.13
CA VAL A 14 18.23 7.94 12.99
C VAL A 14 17.02 7.21 12.40
N ALA A 15 16.85 7.34 11.08
CA ALA A 15 15.67 6.87 10.36
C ALA A 15 16.02 6.66 8.87
N PRO A 16 16.56 5.50 8.50
CA PRO A 16 16.95 5.22 7.13
C PRO A 16 15.72 5.35 6.20
N PRO A 17 15.81 6.13 5.11
CA PRO A 17 14.72 6.29 4.18
C PRO A 17 14.43 4.95 3.51
N THR A 18 13.18 4.51 3.56
CA THR A 18 12.70 3.32 2.85
C THR A 18 11.66 3.73 1.84
N PHE A 19 11.69 3.09 0.67
CA PHE A 19 10.66 3.31 -0.34
C PHE A 19 9.33 2.69 0.12
N GLY A 20 8.23 3.39 -0.19
CA GLY A 20 6.90 2.80 -0.10
C GLY A 20 6.77 1.60 -1.03
N SER A 21 5.83 0.73 -0.70
CA SER A 21 5.59 -0.46 -1.50
C SER A 21 4.96 -0.10 -2.83
N LYS A 22 5.51 -0.69 -3.89
CA LYS A 22 4.96 -0.56 -5.23
C LYS A 22 3.86 -1.62 -5.40
N THR A 23 2.66 -1.15 -5.69
CA THR A 23 1.49 -2.01 -5.97
C THR A 23 1.63 -2.70 -7.32
N GLY A 24 2.27 -2.04 -8.29
CA GLY A 24 2.56 -2.54 -9.63
C GLY A 24 1.37 -2.50 -10.60
N ILE A 25 0.17 -2.69 -10.07
CA ILE A 25 -1.09 -2.68 -10.83
C ILE A 25 -2.02 -1.60 -10.26
N ASN A 26 -1.70 -0.34 -10.54
CA ASN A 26 -2.46 0.80 -10.01
C ASN A 26 -3.95 0.71 -10.34
N GLU A 27 -4.31 0.20 -11.53
CA GLU A 27 -5.69 0.04 -11.97
C GLU A 27 -6.49 -0.95 -11.12
N PHE A 28 -5.83 -1.94 -10.53
CA PHE A 28 -6.45 -2.91 -9.63
C PHE A 28 -6.47 -2.41 -8.19
N PHE A 29 -5.33 -1.89 -7.72
CA PHE A 29 -5.17 -1.53 -6.31
C PHE A 29 -5.82 -0.20 -5.95
N HIS A 30 -5.87 0.79 -6.85
CA HIS A 30 -6.41 2.10 -6.53
C HIS A 30 -7.92 2.14 -6.76
N PHE A 31 -8.61 2.67 -5.76
CA PHE A 31 -10.04 2.91 -5.73
C PHE A 31 -10.30 4.39 -5.50
N ASP A 32 -11.14 4.95 -6.36
CA ASP A 32 -11.86 6.18 -6.05
C ASP A 32 -13.20 5.81 -5.40
N SER A 33 -13.77 6.76 -4.68
CA SER A 33 -15.12 6.74 -4.13
C SER A 33 -16.18 6.21 -5.12
N ALA A 34 -16.16 6.67 -6.37
CA ALA A 34 -17.08 6.23 -7.42
C ALA A 34 -16.90 4.74 -7.78
N LYS A 35 -15.66 4.30 -7.97
CA LYS A 35 -15.33 2.90 -8.29
C LYS A 35 -15.66 1.97 -7.13
N ALA A 36 -15.45 2.41 -5.90
CA ALA A 36 -15.80 1.64 -4.70
C ALA A 36 -17.31 1.42 -4.61
N ALA A 37 -18.11 2.45 -4.95
CA ALA A 37 -19.56 2.36 -4.99
C ALA A 37 -20.07 1.46 -6.14
N GLU A 38 -19.47 1.56 -7.33
CA GLU A 38 -19.82 0.75 -8.51
C GLU A 38 -19.63 -0.75 -8.24
N TRP A 39 -18.49 -1.13 -7.66
CA TRP A 39 -18.17 -2.51 -7.36
C TRP A 39 -18.77 -3.02 -6.04
N GLY A 40 -19.26 -2.11 -5.18
CA GLY A 40 -19.82 -2.45 -3.88
C GLY A 40 -18.82 -3.19 -2.97
N ILE A 41 -17.53 -2.85 -3.07
CA ILE A 41 -16.48 -3.50 -2.29
C ILE A 41 -16.68 -3.19 -0.80
N GLU A 42 -16.48 -4.21 0.02
CA GLU A 42 -16.61 -4.08 1.46
C GLU A 42 -15.55 -3.12 2.02
N PRO A 43 -15.94 -2.17 2.88
CA PRO A 43 -15.05 -1.12 3.36
C PRO A 43 -13.87 -1.68 4.18
N GLU A 44 -13.99 -2.89 4.72
CA GLU A 44 -12.93 -3.60 5.44
C GLU A 44 -11.69 -3.91 4.58
N PHE A 45 -11.87 -4.00 3.26
CA PHE A 45 -10.78 -4.22 2.31
C PHE A 45 -10.27 -2.92 1.69
N LEU A 46 -10.88 -1.77 2.00
CA LEU A 46 -10.52 -0.47 1.45
C LEU A 46 -9.79 0.37 2.51
N PHE A 47 -8.51 0.59 2.28
CA PHE A 47 -7.65 1.38 3.16
C PHE A 47 -7.37 2.75 2.55
N PRO A 48 -7.20 3.81 3.35
CA PRO A 48 -6.82 5.11 2.83
C PRO A 48 -5.43 5.07 2.17
N LEU A 49 -5.30 5.67 0.99
CA LEU A 49 -4.05 5.71 0.21
C LEU A 49 -3.58 7.15 0.02
N LEU A 50 -2.36 7.44 0.49
CA LEU A 50 -1.68 8.71 0.22
C LEU A 50 -0.66 8.52 -0.92
N LYS A 51 -0.97 9.04 -2.11
CA LYS A 51 -0.11 8.91 -3.29
C LYS A 51 1.00 9.95 -3.33
N SER A 52 0.67 11.21 -3.04
CA SER A 52 1.61 12.33 -2.99
C SER A 52 1.29 13.23 -1.80
N PRO A 53 2.29 13.76 -1.08
CA PRO A 53 2.06 14.80 -0.07
C PRO A 53 1.46 16.09 -0.67
N GLY A 54 1.53 16.29 -1.99
CA GLY A 54 0.84 17.39 -2.68
C GLY A 54 -0.67 17.25 -2.78
N ASP A 55 -1.25 16.12 -2.35
CA ASP A 55 -2.70 15.95 -2.23
C ASP A 55 -3.26 16.60 -0.93
N SER A 56 -2.40 17.18 -0.07
CA SER A 56 -2.78 17.88 1.17
C SER A 56 -1.96 19.14 1.40
N ASP A 57 -2.60 20.29 1.63
CA ASP A 57 -1.92 21.58 1.92
C ASP A 57 -1.26 21.64 3.32
N ARG A 58 -1.45 20.62 4.17
CA ARG A 58 -0.93 20.54 5.54
C ARG A 58 -0.47 19.11 5.87
N ILE A 59 0.50 18.96 6.79
CA ILE A 59 1.04 17.66 7.26
C ILE A 59 0.31 17.07 8.50
N PRO A 60 -1.01 17.22 8.70
CA PRO A 60 -1.82 16.21 9.35
C PRO A 60 -2.54 15.39 8.28
N VAL A 61 -2.21 14.11 8.17
CA VAL A 61 -2.89 13.19 7.25
C VAL A 61 -4.17 12.73 7.94
N ASP A 62 -5.30 13.32 7.56
CA ASP A 62 -6.62 12.79 7.95
C ASP A 62 -6.99 11.63 7.02
N GLU A 63 -7.25 10.47 7.60
CA GLU A 63 -7.65 9.26 6.87
C GLU A 63 -8.97 9.44 6.14
N GLY A 64 -9.85 10.33 6.63
CA GLY A 64 -11.17 10.62 6.05
C GLY A 64 -11.15 11.56 4.84
N GLU A 65 -10.12 12.40 4.70
CA GLU A 65 -10.00 13.36 3.58
C GLU A 65 -9.35 12.75 2.33
N LEU A 66 -8.81 11.54 2.44
CA LEU A 66 -8.14 10.86 1.34
C LEU A 66 -9.15 10.33 0.31
N LYS A 67 -9.15 10.97 -0.86
CA LYS A 67 -9.99 10.60 -2.02
C LYS A 67 -9.66 9.20 -2.55
N LEU A 68 -8.39 8.82 -2.48
CA LEU A 68 -7.91 7.54 -2.97
C LEU A 68 -7.86 6.51 -1.84
N LYS A 69 -8.35 5.33 -2.17
CA LYS A 69 -8.27 4.14 -1.33
C LYS A 69 -7.48 3.05 -2.05
N VAL A 70 -6.86 2.17 -1.28
CA VAL A 70 -6.17 0.99 -1.75
C VAL A 70 -6.95 -0.25 -1.35
N PHE A 71 -7.18 -1.14 -2.30
CA PHE A 71 -7.76 -2.45 -2.04
C PHE A 71 -6.70 -3.40 -1.49
N VAL A 72 -6.92 -3.92 -0.29
CA VAL A 72 -6.02 -4.88 0.37
C VAL A 72 -6.84 -6.04 0.90
N CYS A 73 -6.68 -7.19 0.25
CA CYS A 73 -7.25 -8.45 0.71
C CYS A 73 -6.13 -9.41 1.07
N ARG A 74 -6.12 -9.90 2.33
CA ARG A 74 -5.19 -10.91 2.82
C ARG A 74 -5.82 -12.31 2.88
N LEU A 75 -7.05 -12.44 2.39
CA LEU A 75 -7.78 -13.70 2.37
C LEU A 75 -7.59 -14.40 1.03
N THR A 76 -7.59 -15.73 1.07
CA THR A 76 -7.67 -16.59 -0.11
C THR A 76 -9.07 -16.57 -0.71
N LYS A 77 -9.21 -17.06 -1.96
CA LYS A 77 -10.52 -17.17 -2.61
C LYS A 77 -11.47 -18.07 -1.84
N ASP A 78 -10.95 -19.12 -1.20
CA ASP A 78 -11.76 -20.05 -0.41
C ASP A 78 -12.21 -19.43 0.92
N GLU A 79 -11.35 -18.67 1.59
CA GLU A 79 -11.73 -17.89 2.78
C GLU A 79 -12.77 -16.82 2.44
N LEU A 80 -12.63 -16.10 1.33
CA LEU A 80 -13.63 -15.11 0.90
C LEU A 80 -15.00 -15.74 0.66
N ARG A 81 -15.05 -16.95 0.08
CA ARG A 81 -16.30 -17.72 -0.07
C ARG A 81 -16.87 -18.12 1.28
N ALA A 82 -16.03 -18.58 2.22
CA ALA A 82 -16.46 -18.96 3.56
C ALA A 82 -17.01 -17.78 4.37
N VAL A 83 -16.43 -16.59 4.23
CA VAL A 83 -16.87 -15.35 4.91
C VAL A 83 -18.06 -14.69 4.20
N GLY A 84 -18.40 -15.13 2.99
CA GLY A 84 -19.52 -14.59 2.20
C GLY A 84 -19.23 -13.23 1.53
N LYS A 85 -17.95 -12.88 1.34
CA LYS A 85 -17.49 -11.62 0.74
C LYS A 85 -17.43 -11.74 -0.77
N LEU A 86 -18.60 -11.85 -1.39
CA LEU A 86 -18.76 -12.15 -2.81
C LEU A 86 -18.32 -11.00 -3.72
N ASN A 87 -18.42 -9.75 -3.27
CA ASN A 87 -18.04 -8.59 -4.07
C ASN A 87 -16.52 -8.50 -4.24
N ALA A 88 -15.77 -8.64 -3.14
CA ALA A 88 -14.32 -8.78 -3.18
C ALA A 88 -13.87 -9.97 -4.03
N LEU A 89 -14.55 -11.12 -3.94
CA LEU A 89 -14.25 -12.30 -4.76
C LEU A 89 -14.44 -12.00 -6.26
N ARG A 90 -15.59 -11.44 -6.66
CA ARG A 90 -15.87 -11.05 -8.05
C ARG A 90 -14.86 -10.06 -8.59
N TYR A 91 -14.40 -9.13 -7.75
CA TYR A 91 -13.38 -8.15 -8.13
C TYR A 91 -12.02 -8.79 -8.39
N ILE A 92 -11.63 -9.75 -7.54
CA ILE A 92 -10.40 -10.53 -7.74
C ILE A 92 -10.50 -11.34 -9.03
N GLU A 93 -11.61 -12.04 -9.27
CA GLU A 93 -11.83 -12.83 -10.49
C GLU A 93 -11.79 -11.95 -11.76
N TRP A 94 -12.38 -10.75 -11.70
CA TRP A 94 -12.28 -9.76 -12.78
C TRP A 94 -10.81 -9.34 -13.02
N GLY A 95 -10.04 -9.13 -11.95
CA GLY A 95 -8.62 -8.79 -12.04
C GLY A 95 -7.76 -9.92 -12.61
N GLU A 96 -8.10 -11.19 -12.35
CA GLU A 96 -7.40 -12.36 -12.91
C GLU A 96 -7.49 -12.44 -14.44
N GLN A 97 -8.58 -11.90 -15.01
CA GLN A 97 -8.82 -11.90 -16.45
C GLN A 97 -8.15 -10.73 -17.18
N ARG A 98 -7.60 -9.76 -16.44
CA ARG A 98 -6.99 -8.56 -17.01
C ARG A 98 -5.53 -8.80 -17.38
N VAL A 99 -5.10 -8.09 -18.42
CA VAL A 99 -3.73 -8.15 -18.95
C VAL A 99 -3.07 -6.79 -18.85
N PHE A 100 -1.74 -6.77 -18.76
CA PHE A 100 -0.98 -5.54 -18.85
C PHE A 100 -1.10 -4.96 -20.26
N ALA A 101 -1.66 -3.75 -20.35
CA ALA A 101 -1.86 -3.05 -21.62
C ALA A 101 -0.58 -2.39 -22.14
N SER A 102 0.37 -2.06 -21.26
CA SER A 102 1.61 -1.37 -21.62
C SER A 102 2.78 -1.78 -20.72
N GLY A 103 4.01 -1.54 -21.20
CA GLY A 103 5.27 -1.81 -20.48
C GLY A 103 5.93 -3.14 -20.85
N ALA A 104 6.96 -3.52 -20.09
CA ALA A 104 7.77 -4.71 -20.36
C ALA A 104 7.00 -6.04 -20.19
N GLN A 105 5.81 -6.00 -19.58
CA GLN A 105 4.98 -7.17 -19.28
C GLN A 105 3.70 -7.24 -20.13
N THR A 106 3.65 -6.47 -21.22
CA THR A 106 2.48 -6.38 -22.10
C THR A 106 2.01 -7.76 -22.54
N GLY A 107 0.70 -8.02 -22.43
CA GLY A 107 0.08 -9.29 -22.80
C GLY A 107 0.12 -10.38 -21.73
N GLN A 108 0.84 -10.20 -20.62
CA GLN A 108 0.74 -11.11 -19.46
C GLN A 108 -0.50 -10.77 -18.64
N THR A 109 -1.12 -11.79 -18.04
CA THR A 109 -2.20 -11.58 -17.07
C THR A 109 -1.65 -10.99 -15.78
N TRP A 110 -2.46 -10.15 -15.13
CA TRP A 110 -2.10 -9.49 -13.88
C TRP A 110 -1.53 -10.42 -12.81
N PRO A 111 -2.11 -11.61 -12.52
CA PRO A 111 -1.57 -12.53 -11.51
C PRO A 111 -0.14 -13.01 -11.77
N HIS A 112 0.29 -12.99 -13.04
CA HIS A 112 1.62 -13.46 -13.46
C HIS A 112 2.65 -12.33 -13.55
N GLY A 113 2.24 -11.08 -13.33
CA GLY A 113 3.16 -9.93 -13.30
C GLY A 113 4.25 -10.11 -12.25
N ALA A 114 5.48 -9.73 -12.58
CA ALA A 114 6.65 -9.94 -11.70
C ALA A 114 6.49 -9.28 -10.32
N GLU A 115 5.74 -8.18 -10.22
CA GLU A 115 5.52 -7.46 -8.96
C GLU A 115 4.50 -8.15 -8.04
N VAL A 116 3.68 -9.07 -8.58
CA VAL A 116 2.59 -9.71 -7.83
C VAL A 116 2.70 -11.23 -7.70
N LYS A 117 3.38 -11.91 -8.64
CA LYS A 117 3.51 -13.38 -8.69
C LYS A 117 4.10 -14.01 -7.42
N GLY A 118 4.95 -13.28 -6.70
CA GLY A 118 5.60 -13.76 -5.46
C GLY A 118 4.83 -13.51 -4.17
N ARG A 119 3.64 -12.89 -4.24
CA ARG A 119 2.88 -12.48 -3.05
C ARG A 119 2.13 -13.65 -2.41
N LYS A 120 2.06 -13.67 -1.09
CA LYS A 120 1.33 -14.66 -0.30
C LYS A 120 0.32 -13.95 0.63
N PRO A 121 -0.88 -14.51 0.86
CA PRO A 121 -1.38 -15.80 0.37
C PRO A 121 -1.97 -15.77 -1.06
N GLY A 122 -2.04 -14.60 -1.71
CA GLY A 122 -2.44 -14.46 -3.11
C GLY A 122 -1.86 -13.21 -3.76
N TRP A 123 -1.93 -13.13 -5.09
CA TRP A 123 -1.36 -12.04 -5.89
C TRP A 123 -2.02 -10.68 -5.58
N GLN A 124 -3.31 -10.70 -5.21
CA GLN A 124 -4.08 -9.54 -4.77
C GLN A 124 -3.65 -8.97 -3.39
N CYS A 125 -2.75 -9.63 -2.66
CA CYS A 125 -2.35 -9.20 -1.33
C CYS A 125 -1.23 -8.15 -1.41
N CYS A 126 -1.51 -6.90 -1.04
CA CYS A 126 -0.45 -5.88 -0.93
C CYS A 126 0.41 -6.14 0.33
N LEU A 127 1.57 -6.78 0.15
CA LEU A 127 2.56 -7.05 1.20
C LEU A 127 3.23 -5.74 1.65
N SER A 128 2.64 -5.04 2.64
CA SER A 128 3.36 -4.05 3.48
C SER A 128 2.50 -3.24 4.45
N ILE A 129 1.30 -3.68 4.83
CA ILE A 129 0.69 -3.12 6.06
C ILE A 129 1.33 -3.86 7.24
N GLY A 130 2.59 -3.53 7.53
CA GLY A 130 3.27 -4.01 8.73
C GLY A 130 2.63 -3.36 9.96
N ALA A 131 1.91 -4.17 10.75
CA ALA A 131 1.48 -4.07 12.17
C ALA A 131 1.22 -2.71 12.86
N ALA A 132 1.30 -1.57 12.18
CA ALA A 132 1.13 -0.25 12.75
C ALA A 132 0.40 0.62 11.72
N GLY A 133 -0.90 0.76 11.87
CA GLY A 133 -1.73 1.73 11.17
C GLY A 133 -2.31 1.26 9.81
N PRO A 134 -3.58 1.61 9.51
CA PRO A 134 -4.29 1.27 8.27
C PRO A 134 -3.80 2.07 7.04
N THR A 135 -3.01 3.12 7.22
CA THR A 135 -2.64 4.05 6.13
C THR A 135 -1.36 3.62 5.41
N LEU A 136 -1.47 3.29 4.12
CA LEU A 136 -0.32 3.00 3.26
C LEU A 136 0.36 4.34 2.89
N CYS A 137 1.25 4.81 3.75
CA CYS A 137 2.13 5.94 3.47
C CYS A 137 3.55 5.44 3.18
N GLN A 138 4.31 6.14 2.33
CA GLN A 138 5.74 5.90 2.12
C GLN A 138 6.46 6.02 3.47
N ARG A 139 6.73 4.88 4.11
CA ARG A 139 7.03 4.84 5.54
C ARG A 139 8.52 5.11 5.76
N ILE A 140 8.84 6.10 6.59
CA ILE A 140 10.13 6.19 7.27
C ILE A 140 10.04 5.25 8.49
N ARG A 141 10.87 4.20 8.57
CA ARG A 141 10.94 3.37 9.78
C ARG A 141 11.70 4.13 10.86
N ARG A 142 11.08 4.38 12.00
CA ARG A 142 11.80 4.79 13.21
C ARG A 142 12.52 3.56 13.76
N THR A 143 13.85 3.61 13.83
CA THR A 143 14.63 2.63 14.57
C THR A 143 14.40 2.89 16.07
N PRO A 144 14.09 1.87 16.89
CA PRO A 144 14.00 2.07 18.33
C PRO A 144 15.35 2.56 18.88
N PRO A 145 15.36 3.47 19.87
CA PRO A 145 16.57 4.19 20.30
C PRO A 145 17.62 3.32 21.05
N SER A 146 17.49 1.99 21.06
CA SER A 146 18.33 1.10 21.87
C SER A 146 19.64 0.62 21.22
N GLN A 147 20.03 1.15 20.06
CA GLN A 147 21.23 0.68 19.33
C GLN A 147 22.12 1.79 18.75
N VAL A 148 22.05 3.03 19.26
CA VAL A 148 23.08 4.04 18.95
C VAL A 148 24.19 3.92 20.01
N GLN A 149 24.96 2.84 19.97
CA GLN A 149 26.25 2.81 20.67
C GLN A 149 27.26 3.58 19.82
N ARG A 150 27.58 4.79 20.28
CA ARG A 150 28.68 5.61 19.74
C ARG A 150 30.02 4.94 20.09
N SER A 151 30.75 4.45 19.10
CA SER A 151 32.20 4.26 19.22
C SER A 151 32.89 5.61 19.03
N ARG A 152 33.77 5.96 19.98
CA ARG A 152 34.58 7.17 19.99
C ARG A 152 35.57 7.23 18.84
#